data_AF-A0A2L0EKG9-F1
#
_entry.id   AF-A0A2L0EKG9-F1
#
_cell.length_a   1.000
_cell.length_b   1.000
_cell.length_c   1.000
_cell.angle_alpha   90.00
_cell.angle_beta   90.00
_cell.angle_gamma   90.00
#
_symmetry.space_group_name_H-M   'P 1'
#
loop_
_entity.id
_entity.type
_entity.pdbx_description
1 polymer ?
#
loop_
_entity_poly.entity_id
_entity_poly.type
_entity_poly.pdbx_seq_one_letter_code
_entity_poly.pdbx_strand_id
1 'polypeptide(L)'
;MTSAARARTHAGRRRAALLLALTCACAPKGGADWVDDGSSEPRIARGGGGWLHVPPPDGAGSERDPSAPRKAPAAAPALERGAADAVAAEDGPSILVREHGRPSRAPDAARAPDAARAPDAARAPDAARAAPGLAPGLFRNTYYDFPTEGDGAKDATLYDAACAPLASVPRAFHDQVCVQGSGRLASGDTVSFARRACACADVCPRTGQKVCFERLDPRRFPYGRGATGRPITPLRTVAVDSSVIPLGTSLYVPELAGLPLPGGGRHDGCFLAEDRGIKVVGRQIDVFTGDPAVTARLNALFPSNRGVRLWLNDARCSGVVLAAAARGPAAPAGGLPGETPARGAGP
;
A
#
# COMPACT_ATOMS: atom_id res chain seq x y z
N MET A 1 2.25 -80.87 -40.50
CA MET A 1 2.21 -80.85 -39.02
C MET A 1 1.46 -79.58 -38.61
N THR A 2 0.12 -79.61 -38.62
CA THR A 2 -0.76 -79.64 -37.41
C THR A 2 -0.45 -78.48 -36.45
N SER A 3 -1.34 -77.54 -36.13
CA SER A 3 -2.75 -77.73 -35.80
C SER A 3 -3.55 -76.44 -35.93
N ALA A 4 -4.80 -76.58 -36.35
CA ALA A 4 -5.83 -75.55 -36.44
C ALA A 4 -6.74 -75.59 -35.20
N ALA A 5 -7.37 -74.43 -34.95
CA ALA A 5 -8.67 -74.17 -34.34
C ALA A 5 -9.41 -75.27 -33.54
N ARG A 6 -9.98 -74.88 -32.39
CA ARG A 6 -11.45 -74.93 -32.19
C ARG A 6 -11.91 -74.28 -30.88
N ALA A 7 -13.04 -73.61 -31.01
CA ALA A 7 -13.87 -72.99 -29.97
C ALA A 7 -14.46 -74.01 -28.98
N ARG A 8 -14.79 -73.54 -27.77
CA ARG A 8 -15.89 -74.08 -26.95
C ARG A 8 -16.64 -72.97 -26.24
N THR A 9 -17.93 -72.93 -26.50
CA THR A 9 -19.01 -72.29 -25.73
C THR A 9 -19.37 -73.15 -24.52
N HIS A 10 -19.71 -72.55 -23.37
CA HIS A 10 -20.99 -72.79 -22.68
C HIS A 10 -21.16 -72.03 -21.34
N ALA A 11 -22.33 -71.39 -21.23
CA ALA A 11 -23.30 -71.44 -20.14
C ALA A 11 -22.91 -70.96 -18.71
N GLY A 12 -23.29 -69.72 -18.41
CA GLY A 12 -24.42 -69.40 -17.50
C GLY A 12 -24.33 -69.74 -16.01
N ARG A 13 -24.38 -68.69 -15.15
CA ARG A 13 -25.10 -68.72 -13.86
C ARG A 13 -25.28 -67.30 -13.26
N ARG A 14 -26.55 -66.91 -13.21
CA ARG A 14 -27.31 -66.09 -12.23
C ARG A 14 -26.55 -65.04 -11.40
N ARG A 15 -26.86 -63.77 -11.66
CA ARG A 15 -26.56 -62.61 -10.80
C ARG A 15 -27.57 -62.57 -9.64
N ALA A 16 -27.08 -62.59 -8.40
CA ALA A 16 -27.84 -62.19 -7.22
C ALA A 16 -27.63 -60.69 -6.98
N ALA A 17 -28.73 -59.96 -6.85
CA ALA A 17 -28.77 -58.55 -6.50
C ALA A 17 -28.68 -58.41 -4.97
N LEU A 18 -27.80 -57.53 -4.49
CA LEU A 18 -27.79 -57.07 -3.10
C LEU A 18 -28.10 -55.57 -3.11
N LEU A 19 -29.33 -55.24 -2.74
CA LEU A 19 -29.82 -53.87 -2.51
C LEU A 19 -29.54 -53.53 -1.04
N LEU A 20 -28.65 -52.55 -0.80
CA LEU A 20 -28.51 -51.89 0.49
C LEU A 20 -29.55 -50.77 0.58
N ALA A 21 -30.45 -50.86 1.56
CA ALA A 21 -31.39 -49.81 1.91
C ALA A 21 -30.71 -48.81 2.86
N LEU A 22 -30.57 -47.54 2.44
CA LEU A 22 -30.33 -46.41 3.33
C LEU A 22 -31.67 -45.81 3.75
N THR A 23 -31.95 -45.84 5.05
CA THR A 23 -33.09 -45.16 5.66
C THR A 23 -32.75 -43.70 5.94
N CYS A 24 -33.47 -42.78 5.27
CA CYS A 24 -33.53 -41.37 5.64
C CYS A 24 -34.44 -41.20 6.85
N ALA A 25 -33.89 -40.65 7.94
CA ALA A 25 -34.67 -40.12 9.06
C ALA A 25 -34.79 -38.60 8.91
N CYS A 26 -36.03 -38.11 8.85
CA CYS A 26 -36.38 -36.69 8.90
C CYS A 26 -36.88 -36.34 10.31
N ALA A 27 -36.35 -35.27 10.92
CA ALA A 27 -36.99 -34.45 11.96
C ALA A 27 -36.18 -33.13 12.12
N PRO A 28 -36.71 -32.06 12.77
CA PRO A 28 -37.41 -30.97 12.11
C PRO A 28 -36.69 -29.61 12.20
N LYS A 29 -37.23 -28.66 11.43
CA LYS A 29 -36.92 -27.22 11.41
C LYS A 29 -37.02 -26.59 12.81
N GLY A 30 -35.92 -26.05 13.31
CA GLY A 30 -35.89 -25.08 14.40
C GLY A 30 -35.67 -23.69 13.82
N GLY A 31 -36.66 -22.81 13.96
CA GLY A 31 -36.47 -21.36 13.81
C GLY A 31 -35.65 -20.84 14.99
N ALA A 32 -34.70 -19.96 14.71
CA ALA A 32 -34.03 -19.16 15.73
C ALA A 32 -34.52 -17.72 15.58
N ASP A 33 -35.17 -17.26 16.64
CA ASP A 33 -35.62 -15.90 16.89
C ASP A 33 -34.48 -14.90 16.77
N TRP A 34 -34.81 -13.74 16.19
CA TRP A 34 -34.02 -12.53 16.30
C TRP A 34 -34.25 -11.93 17.69
N VAL A 35 -33.24 -12.04 18.55
CA VAL A 35 -33.13 -11.18 19.73
C VAL A 35 -32.17 -10.05 19.37
N ASP A 36 -32.73 -8.85 19.29
CA ASP A 36 -32.02 -7.57 19.17
C ASP A 36 -31.47 -7.21 20.55
N ASP A 37 -30.16 -7.36 20.76
CA ASP A 37 -29.48 -6.83 21.95
C ASP A 37 -28.87 -5.47 21.59
N GLY A 38 -29.61 -4.41 21.89
CA GLY A 38 -29.21 -3.01 21.69
C GLY A 38 -27.96 -2.60 22.48
N SER A 39 -26.79 -3.09 22.09
CA SER A 39 -25.49 -2.68 22.57
C SER A 39 -24.74 -1.94 21.46
N SER A 40 -24.59 -0.64 21.67
CA SER A 40 -23.89 0.29 20.78
C SER A 40 -22.39 0.27 21.09
N GLU A 41 -21.66 -0.66 20.45
CA GLU A 41 -20.20 -0.57 20.34
C GLU A 41 -19.73 -0.83 18.89
N PRO A 42 -18.77 -0.05 18.37
CA PRO A 42 -18.37 -0.12 16.97
C PRO A 42 -17.56 -1.39 16.66
N ARG A 43 -18.13 -2.26 15.83
CA ARG A 43 -17.47 -3.47 15.30
C ARG A 43 -16.29 -3.10 14.40
N ILE A 44 -15.08 -3.39 14.87
CA ILE A 44 -13.86 -3.39 14.07
C ILE A 44 -13.96 -4.53 13.04
N ALA A 45 -14.00 -4.18 11.75
CA ALA A 45 -14.03 -5.14 10.65
C ALA A 45 -12.73 -5.95 10.58
N ARG A 46 -12.81 -7.21 11.02
CA ARG A 46 -11.98 -8.32 10.54
C ARG A 46 -12.52 -8.77 9.18
N GLY A 47 -11.65 -9.01 8.21
CA GLY A 47 -12.01 -9.83 7.05
C GLY A 47 -11.43 -9.32 5.74
N GLY A 48 -10.37 -9.98 5.30
CA GLY A 48 -10.05 -10.04 3.87
C GLY A 48 -11.05 -10.98 3.18
N GLY A 49 -11.55 -10.51 2.04
CA GLY A 49 -12.22 -11.24 0.96
C GLY A 49 -12.01 -10.35 -0.27
N GLY A 50 -11.47 -10.80 -1.39
CA GLY A 50 -11.94 -11.92 -2.18
C GLY A 50 -12.56 -11.31 -3.44
N TRP A 51 -11.71 -10.92 -4.40
CA TRP A 51 -12.16 -10.43 -5.71
C TRP A 51 -11.72 -11.44 -6.76
N LEU A 52 -12.62 -12.36 -7.09
CA LEU A 52 -12.60 -13.11 -8.34
C LEU A 52 -13.91 -12.76 -9.06
N HIS A 53 -13.84 -11.93 -10.09
CA HIS A 53 -14.90 -11.87 -11.10
C HIS A 53 -14.49 -12.80 -12.24
N VAL A 54 -15.25 -13.89 -12.39
CA VAL A 54 -15.29 -14.69 -13.61
C VAL A 54 -16.44 -14.14 -14.44
N PRO A 55 -16.24 -13.69 -15.69
CA PRO A 55 -17.33 -13.31 -16.57
C PRO A 55 -18.05 -14.57 -17.11
N PRO A 56 -19.37 -14.55 -17.28
CA PRO A 56 -20.10 -15.66 -17.89
C PRO A 56 -19.85 -15.73 -19.41
N PRO A 57 -19.96 -16.92 -20.03
CA PRO A 57 -19.73 -17.10 -21.45
C PRO A 57 -20.91 -16.64 -22.30
N ASP A 58 -20.58 -16.24 -23.53
CA ASP A 58 -21.48 -15.77 -24.58
C ASP A 58 -22.59 -16.77 -24.92
N GLY A 59 -23.81 -16.26 -25.06
CA GLY A 59 -25.00 -16.98 -25.52
C GLY A 59 -25.80 -16.12 -26.48
N ALA A 60 -25.98 -16.64 -27.69
CA ALA A 60 -26.49 -15.97 -28.88
C ALA A 60 -27.98 -15.55 -28.84
N GLY A 61 -28.28 -14.51 -29.62
CA GLY A 61 -29.45 -14.48 -30.51
C GLY A 61 -30.71 -13.77 -30.02
N SER A 62 -30.95 -12.55 -30.50
CA SER A 62 -32.26 -12.16 -31.04
C SER A 62 -32.12 -10.87 -31.84
N GLU A 63 -32.29 -11.00 -33.15
CA GLU A 63 -32.60 -9.90 -34.07
C GLU A 63 -33.92 -9.20 -33.64
N ARG A 64 -33.97 -7.87 -33.78
CA ARG A 64 -35.18 -7.16 -34.23
C ARG A 64 -34.86 -5.72 -34.70
N ASP A 65 -35.51 -5.42 -35.82
CA ASP A 65 -35.34 -4.37 -36.82
C ASP A 65 -35.73 -2.94 -36.34
N PRO A 66 -35.26 -1.85 -37.00
CA PRO A 66 -35.40 -0.46 -36.58
C PRO A 66 -36.61 0.22 -37.24
N SER A 67 -37.46 0.88 -36.46
CA SER A 67 -38.49 1.80 -36.99
C SER A 67 -39.00 2.78 -35.91
N ALA A 68 -38.43 4.00 -35.92
CA ALA A 68 -39.04 5.29 -35.58
C ALA A 68 -39.48 5.62 -34.11
N PRO A 69 -39.69 6.91 -33.77
CA PRO A 69 -38.84 8.07 -33.99
C PRO A 69 -38.53 8.86 -32.69
N ARG A 70 -37.55 9.76 -32.80
CA ARG A 70 -37.03 10.69 -31.78
C ARG A 70 -38.10 11.65 -31.24
N LYS A 71 -37.99 12.00 -29.95
CA LYS A 71 -38.60 13.21 -29.37
C LYS A 71 -37.66 13.86 -28.35
N ALA A 72 -37.21 15.07 -28.67
CA ALA A 72 -36.53 16.00 -27.76
C ALA A 72 -37.55 16.78 -26.91
N PRO A 73 -37.10 17.39 -25.80
CA PRO A 73 -37.61 18.71 -25.48
C PRO A 73 -36.51 19.75 -25.19
N ALA A 74 -36.63 20.85 -25.95
CA ALA A 74 -36.40 22.27 -25.70
C ALA A 74 -35.55 22.78 -24.50
N ALA A 75 -34.62 23.69 -24.84
CA ALA A 75 -34.14 24.82 -24.03
C ALA A 75 -35.26 25.87 -23.82
N ALA A 76 -35.35 26.64 -22.74
CA ALA A 76 -34.60 27.87 -22.36
C ALA A 76 -35.38 28.51 -21.15
N PRO A 77 -34.96 29.62 -20.46
CA PRO A 77 -33.95 30.60 -20.84
C PRO A 77 -32.96 31.05 -19.74
N ALA A 78 -31.98 31.83 -20.21
CA ALA A 78 -31.05 32.64 -19.46
C ALA A 78 -31.72 33.89 -18.85
N LEU A 79 -31.20 34.34 -17.71
CA LEU A 79 -31.39 35.70 -17.20
C LEU A 79 -30.05 36.18 -16.65
N GLU A 80 -29.53 37.25 -17.26
CA GLU A 80 -28.31 37.94 -16.85
C GLU A 80 -28.56 38.99 -15.75
N ARG A 81 -27.43 39.36 -15.12
CA ARG A 81 -27.02 40.66 -14.54
C ARG A 81 -27.08 40.83 -13.02
N GLY A 82 -25.91 41.16 -12.46
CA GLY A 82 -25.74 41.82 -11.17
C GLY A 82 -24.32 41.70 -10.64
N ALA A 83 -23.50 42.73 -10.82
CA ALA A 83 -22.10 42.84 -10.41
C ALA A 83 -21.92 43.30 -8.94
N ALA A 84 -20.68 43.13 -8.46
CA ALA A 84 -19.99 43.82 -7.36
C ALA A 84 -20.46 43.57 -5.91
N ASP A 85 -19.58 43.00 -5.07
CA ASP A 85 -18.73 43.81 -4.20
C ASP A 85 -17.70 42.96 -3.43
N ALA A 86 -16.56 43.60 -3.17
CA ALA A 86 -15.40 43.09 -2.45
C ALA A 86 -15.44 43.50 -0.97
N VAL A 87 -15.01 42.60 -0.07
CA VAL A 87 -14.39 42.74 1.29
C VAL A 87 -14.81 41.50 2.10
N ALA A 88 -14.02 40.86 2.96
CA ALA A 88 -12.81 41.23 3.68
C ALA A 88 -11.93 39.99 3.92
N ALA A 89 -10.64 40.23 4.04
CA ALA A 89 -9.66 39.32 4.61
C ALA A 89 -9.92 39.17 6.12
N GLU A 90 -9.81 37.96 6.65
CA GLU A 90 -9.69 37.70 8.09
C GLU A 90 -8.64 36.63 8.32
N ASP A 91 -7.86 36.88 9.38
CA ASP A 91 -6.54 36.39 9.68
C ASP A 91 -6.44 34.88 9.97
N GLY A 92 -5.48 34.22 9.32
CA GLY A 92 -4.95 32.94 9.78
C GLY A 92 -3.76 33.16 10.73
N PRO A 93 -3.63 32.42 11.85
CA PRO A 93 -2.50 32.59 12.75
C PRO A 93 -1.20 32.11 12.10
N SER A 94 -0.29 33.05 11.88
CA SER A 94 1.08 32.86 11.46
C SER A 94 1.87 32.05 12.50
N ILE A 95 2.19 30.80 12.19
CA ILE A 95 3.17 30.00 12.93
C ILE A 95 4.57 30.52 12.56
N LEU A 96 5.19 31.21 13.51
CA LEU A 96 6.57 31.69 13.40
C LEU A 96 7.53 30.51 13.26
N VAL A 97 8.12 30.41 12.07
CA VAL A 97 9.31 29.59 11.79
C VAL A 97 10.48 30.24 12.52
N ARG A 98 11.02 29.55 13.53
CA ARG A 98 12.21 29.99 14.26
C ARG A 98 13.44 29.63 13.42
N GLU A 99 14.11 30.65 12.89
CA GLU A 99 15.37 30.54 12.17
C GLU A 99 16.50 30.02 13.06
N HIS A 100 17.35 29.17 12.47
CA HIS A 100 18.58 28.67 13.06
C HIS A 100 19.69 29.73 13.00
N GLY A 101 20.13 30.21 14.17
CA GLY A 101 21.32 31.05 14.35
C GLY A 101 22.36 30.38 15.27
N ARG A 102 23.63 30.47 14.87
CA ARG A 102 24.88 29.85 15.36
C ARG A 102 25.27 30.11 16.84
N PRO A 103 26.30 29.40 17.37
CA PRO A 103 26.53 29.19 18.81
C PRO A 103 27.41 30.26 19.46
N SER A 104 27.22 30.46 20.77
CA SER A 104 28.14 31.23 21.63
C SER A 104 28.62 30.39 22.80
N ARG A 105 29.93 30.51 23.06
CA ARG A 105 30.77 29.82 24.05
C ARG A 105 30.38 30.14 25.51
N ALA A 106 30.71 29.21 26.40
CA ALA A 106 30.71 29.33 27.86
C ALA A 106 31.83 30.28 28.38
N PRO A 107 31.73 30.68 29.66
CA PRO A 107 32.81 30.31 30.59
C PRO A 107 32.33 29.77 31.95
N ASP A 108 33.26 29.07 32.61
CA ASP A 108 33.15 28.30 33.85
C ASP A 108 33.10 29.11 35.16
N ALA A 109 32.56 28.43 36.19
CA ALA A 109 33.17 28.18 37.51
C ALA A 109 32.46 28.71 38.79
N ALA A 110 32.08 27.73 39.64
CA ALA A 110 32.01 27.69 41.11
C ALA A 110 30.91 28.53 41.81
N ARG A 111 30.10 27.99 42.75
CA ARG A 111 30.45 27.22 43.96
C ARG A 111 29.16 26.65 44.62
N ALA A 112 29.19 25.44 45.19
CA ALA A 112 28.18 24.81 46.08
C ALA A 112 28.71 24.85 47.56
N PRO A 113 28.01 24.40 48.65
CA PRO A 113 26.80 23.54 48.79
C PRO A 113 25.73 24.12 49.78
N ASP A 114 24.51 23.59 49.94
CA ASP A 114 24.15 22.40 50.73
C ASP A 114 22.65 22.02 50.63
N ALA A 115 22.38 20.74 50.95
CA ALA A 115 21.16 20.13 51.49
C ALA A 115 19.97 19.73 50.55
N ALA A 116 20.01 18.44 50.19
CA ALA A 116 18.92 17.46 50.29
C ALA A 116 17.59 17.72 49.55
N ARG A 117 17.50 17.21 48.32
CA ARG A 117 16.28 16.54 47.82
C ARG A 117 16.67 15.47 46.80
N ALA A 118 16.23 14.25 47.05
CA ALA A 118 16.51 13.08 46.19
C ALA A 118 16.08 13.34 44.73
N PRO A 119 16.88 12.95 43.72
CA PRO A 119 16.43 13.00 42.34
C PRO A 119 15.50 11.81 42.08
N ASP A 120 14.26 12.13 41.70
CA ASP A 120 13.34 11.21 41.06
C ASP A 120 14.07 10.49 39.92
N ALA A 121 13.99 9.16 39.96
CA ALA A 121 14.55 8.28 38.96
C ALA A 121 14.15 8.76 37.55
N ALA A 122 15.17 8.81 36.69
CA ALA A 122 15.05 9.00 35.27
C ALA A 122 13.78 8.32 34.73
N ARG A 123 12.85 9.14 34.24
CA ARG A 123 11.70 8.66 33.48
C ARG A 123 12.26 7.97 32.24
N ALA A 124 12.29 6.64 32.29
CA ALA A 124 12.61 5.79 31.16
C ALA A 124 11.76 6.25 29.95
N PRO A 125 12.31 6.24 28.72
CA PRO A 125 11.52 6.55 27.55
C PRO A 125 10.34 5.56 27.52
N ASP A 126 9.12 6.10 27.46
CA ASP A 126 7.88 5.34 27.41
C ASP A 126 8.06 4.15 26.49
N ALA A 127 7.99 2.95 27.08
CA ALA A 127 8.02 1.70 26.37
C ALA A 127 7.00 1.79 25.23
N ALA A 128 7.52 1.76 24.01
CA ALA A 128 6.75 1.67 22.77
C ALA A 128 5.55 0.76 23.01
N ARG A 129 4.34 1.35 23.06
CA ARG A 129 3.09 0.61 23.25
C ARG A 129 3.12 -0.56 22.26
N ALA A 130 3.27 -1.77 22.80
CA ALA A 130 3.20 -2.98 22.00
C ALA A 130 1.87 -2.95 21.25
N ALA A 131 1.89 -3.31 19.96
CA ALA A 131 0.64 -3.52 19.24
C ALA A 131 -0.20 -4.51 20.07
N PRO A 132 -1.48 -4.20 20.38
CA PRO A 132 -2.31 -5.05 21.24
C PRO A 132 -2.28 -6.50 20.74
N GLY A 133 -1.91 -7.44 21.63
CA GLY A 133 -1.88 -8.87 21.34
C GLY A 133 -0.57 -9.44 20.78
N LEU A 134 0.48 -8.64 20.60
CA LEU A 134 1.79 -9.14 20.18
C LEU A 134 2.66 -9.54 21.38
N ALA A 135 3.37 -10.67 21.29
CA ALA A 135 4.31 -11.06 22.35
C ALA A 135 5.43 -9.99 22.52
N PRO A 136 5.92 -9.78 23.75
CA PRO A 136 7.08 -8.91 24.00
C PRO A 136 8.25 -9.26 23.07
N GLY A 137 8.99 -8.26 22.59
CA GLY A 137 10.12 -8.50 21.67
C GLY A 137 9.77 -8.65 20.19
N LEU A 138 8.49 -8.84 19.82
CA LEU A 138 8.07 -8.90 18.41
C LEU A 138 7.72 -7.53 17.78
N PHE A 139 7.93 -7.42 16.47
CA PHE A 139 7.44 -6.34 15.61
C PHE A 139 6.23 -6.80 14.81
N ARG A 140 5.20 -5.98 14.71
CA ARG A 140 4.04 -6.27 13.85
C ARG A 140 4.47 -6.27 12.39
N ASN A 141 4.12 -7.31 11.64
CA ASN A 141 4.38 -7.37 10.19
C ASN A 141 3.11 -7.01 9.42
N THR A 142 3.23 -6.19 8.39
CA THR A 142 2.20 -5.95 7.37
C THR A 142 2.83 -5.97 5.98
N TYR A 143 2.01 -5.83 4.94
CA TYR A 143 2.45 -5.80 3.56
C TYR A 143 1.79 -4.65 2.80
N TYR A 144 2.54 -4.05 1.88
CA TYR A 144 2.06 -3.04 0.95
C TYR A 144 2.63 -3.31 -0.46
N ASP A 145 1.91 -2.88 -1.50
CA ASP A 145 2.19 -3.23 -2.90
C ASP A 145 2.30 -2.00 -3.81
N PHE A 146 2.45 -2.26 -5.11
CA PHE A 146 2.58 -1.25 -6.15
C PHE A 146 1.48 -1.47 -7.20
N PRO A 147 0.34 -0.74 -7.10
CA PRO A 147 -0.78 -0.90 -8.01
C PRO A 147 -0.39 -0.49 -9.43
N THR A 148 -1.00 -1.16 -10.40
CA THR A 148 -0.94 -0.79 -11.81
C THR A 148 -2.29 -0.26 -12.25
N GLU A 149 -2.28 0.85 -12.98
CA GLU A 149 -3.47 1.47 -13.53
C GLU A 149 -4.15 0.50 -14.51
N GLY A 150 -5.39 0.14 -14.21
CA GLY A 150 -6.22 -0.67 -15.08
C GLY A 150 -7.01 0.18 -16.09
N ASP A 151 -7.80 -0.53 -16.88
CA ASP A 151 -8.77 0.07 -17.78
C ASP A 151 -9.94 0.72 -17.02
N GLY A 152 -10.73 1.52 -17.73
CA GLY A 152 -11.95 2.14 -17.22
C GLY A 152 -12.01 3.64 -17.40
N ALA A 153 -13.13 4.23 -16.96
CA ALA A 153 -13.36 5.67 -17.01
C ALA A 153 -12.30 6.42 -16.18
N LYS A 154 -11.81 7.54 -16.70
CA LYS A 154 -10.77 8.36 -16.06
C LYS A 154 -11.43 9.50 -15.26
N ASP A 155 -12.07 9.12 -14.16
CA ASP A 155 -12.91 9.98 -13.29
C ASP A 155 -12.17 10.54 -12.07
N ALA A 156 -10.85 10.35 -12.00
CA ALA A 156 -9.97 10.87 -10.96
C ALA A 156 -8.79 11.61 -11.56
N THR A 157 -8.25 12.61 -10.87
CA THR A 157 -7.03 13.31 -11.29
C THR A 157 -5.94 13.16 -10.24
N LEU A 158 -4.75 12.74 -10.66
CA LEU A 158 -3.53 12.84 -9.86
C LEU A 158 -2.92 14.22 -10.08
N TYR A 159 -2.49 14.87 -9.00
CA TYR A 159 -1.86 16.19 -9.06
C TYR A 159 -0.41 16.12 -8.57
N ASP A 160 0.41 17.03 -9.07
CA ASP A 160 1.76 17.23 -8.57
C ASP A 160 1.82 18.15 -7.35
N ALA A 161 3.01 18.32 -6.78
CA ALA A 161 3.20 19.19 -5.62
C ALA A 161 2.80 20.66 -5.87
N ALA A 162 2.83 21.13 -7.12
CA ALA A 162 2.41 22.47 -7.54
C ALA A 162 0.91 22.55 -7.88
N CYS A 163 0.15 21.48 -7.65
CA CYS A 163 -1.25 21.36 -8.03
C CYS A 163 -1.52 21.41 -9.54
N ALA A 164 -0.51 21.10 -10.36
CA ALA A 164 -0.74 20.84 -11.78
C ALA A 164 -1.24 19.39 -11.96
N PRO A 165 -2.20 19.16 -12.88
CA PRO A 165 -2.69 17.82 -13.16
C PRO A 165 -1.58 16.98 -13.81
N LEU A 166 -1.28 15.83 -13.21
CA LEU A 166 -0.33 14.84 -13.73
C LEU A 166 -0.98 13.88 -14.70
N ALA A 167 -2.12 13.29 -14.32
CA ALA A 167 -2.83 12.29 -15.11
C ALA A 167 -4.28 12.18 -14.67
N SER A 168 -5.18 11.97 -15.63
CA SER A 168 -6.53 11.48 -15.35
C SER A 168 -6.50 9.94 -15.32
N VAL A 169 -6.96 9.35 -14.24
CA VAL A 169 -6.88 7.92 -13.93
C VAL A 169 -8.25 7.39 -13.48
N PRO A 170 -8.50 6.07 -13.45
CA PRO A 170 -9.70 5.54 -12.81
C PRO A 170 -9.67 5.77 -11.29
N ARG A 171 -10.84 6.04 -10.70
CA ARG A 171 -10.98 6.26 -9.26
C ARG A 171 -10.40 5.11 -8.44
N ALA A 172 -10.64 3.86 -8.86
CA ALA A 172 -10.10 2.68 -8.21
C ALA A 172 -8.56 2.71 -8.12
N PHE A 173 -7.88 3.14 -9.18
CA PHE A 173 -6.43 3.30 -9.18
C PHE A 173 -5.98 4.45 -8.26
N HIS A 174 -6.66 5.60 -8.31
CA HIS A 174 -6.38 6.71 -7.39
C HIS A 174 -6.44 6.24 -5.91
N ASP A 175 -7.49 5.52 -5.56
CA ASP A 175 -7.73 5.12 -4.18
C ASP A 175 -6.68 4.12 -3.69
N GLN A 176 -6.21 3.24 -4.58
CA GLN A 176 -5.09 2.34 -4.32
C GLN A 176 -3.77 3.10 -4.21
N VAL A 177 -3.38 3.88 -5.23
CA VAL A 177 -2.08 4.56 -5.28
C VAL A 177 -1.92 5.55 -4.13
N CYS A 178 -3.00 6.15 -3.64
CA CYS A 178 -2.90 7.01 -2.47
C CYS A 178 -2.60 6.26 -1.16
N VAL A 179 -3.13 5.05 -1.00
CA VAL A 179 -2.84 4.24 0.19
C VAL A 179 -1.44 3.64 0.12
N GLN A 180 -1.05 3.17 -1.06
CA GLN A 180 0.22 2.48 -1.29
C GLN A 180 1.40 3.45 -1.44
N GLY A 181 1.12 4.68 -1.87
CA GLY A 181 2.10 5.75 -2.03
C GLY A 181 2.81 5.79 -3.38
N SER A 182 2.77 4.74 -4.19
CA SER A 182 3.34 4.71 -5.54
C SER A 182 2.62 3.73 -6.44
N GLY A 183 2.73 3.88 -7.76
CA GLY A 183 2.05 3.01 -8.73
C GLY A 183 2.52 3.20 -10.17
N ARG A 184 2.09 2.30 -11.05
CA ARG A 184 2.33 2.33 -12.50
C ARG A 184 1.14 2.94 -13.22
N LEU A 185 1.37 4.00 -14.00
CA LEU A 185 0.35 4.52 -14.91
C LEU A 185 0.25 3.64 -16.17
N ALA A 186 -0.88 3.73 -16.87
CA ALA A 186 -1.10 3.06 -18.15
C ALA A 186 -0.13 3.55 -19.24
N SER A 187 0.41 4.78 -19.09
CA SER A 187 1.49 5.29 -19.96
C SER A 187 2.82 4.56 -19.78
N GLY A 188 2.96 3.75 -18.74
CA GLY A 188 4.22 3.11 -18.35
C GLY A 188 5.04 3.91 -17.34
N ASP A 189 4.67 5.16 -17.04
CA ASP A 189 5.39 5.98 -16.06
C ASP A 189 5.17 5.51 -14.62
N THR A 190 6.17 5.71 -13.77
CA THR A 190 6.01 5.52 -12.32
C THR A 190 5.48 6.82 -11.72
N VAL A 191 4.46 6.73 -10.86
CA VAL A 191 4.10 7.81 -9.95
C VAL A 191 4.47 7.45 -8.52
N SER A 192 4.91 8.43 -7.74
CA SER A 192 5.31 8.25 -6.34
C SER A 192 4.83 9.41 -5.49
N PHE A 193 4.64 9.17 -4.20
CA PHE A 193 4.28 10.17 -3.22
C PHE A 193 5.27 11.34 -3.25
N ALA A 194 4.75 12.57 -3.39
CA ALA A 194 5.54 13.79 -3.31
C ALA A 194 5.29 14.54 -2.01
N ARG A 195 4.02 14.84 -1.69
CA ARG A 195 3.66 15.54 -0.45
C ARG A 195 2.24 15.25 0.03
N ARG A 196 2.02 15.51 1.33
CA ARG A 196 0.69 15.52 1.98
C ARG A 196 0.11 16.93 1.99
N ALA A 197 -1.13 17.03 2.48
CA ALA A 197 -1.88 18.27 2.64
C ALA A 197 -1.97 19.07 1.33
N CYS A 198 -2.13 18.37 0.22
CA CYS A 198 -2.24 19.00 -1.09
C CYS A 198 -3.68 19.46 -1.34
N ALA A 199 -3.93 20.78 -1.39
CA ALA A 199 -5.29 21.32 -1.42
C ALA A 199 -6.14 20.81 -2.59
N CYS A 200 -5.52 20.69 -3.77
CA CYS A 200 -6.12 20.24 -5.02
C CYS A 200 -6.38 18.73 -5.12
N ALA A 201 -5.73 17.92 -4.29
CA ALA A 201 -5.89 16.48 -4.36
C ALA A 201 -7.19 16.02 -3.70
N ASP A 202 -7.73 14.93 -4.23
CA ASP A 202 -8.87 14.24 -3.62
C ASP A 202 -8.47 13.61 -2.28
N VAL A 203 -9.48 13.40 -1.43
CA VAL A 203 -9.30 12.77 -0.13
C VAL A 203 -9.15 11.26 -0.32
N CYS A 204 -8.11 10.71 0.28
CA CYS A 204 -7.83 9.29 0.19
C CYS A 204 -8.69 8.51 1.19
N PRO A 205 -9.50 7.54 0.73
CA PRO A 205 -10.61 6.98 1.51
C PRO A 205 -10.18 6.28 2.80
N ARG A 206 -8.95 5.74 2.86
CA ARG A 206 -8.47 4.96 4.03
C ARG A 206 -7.62 5.76 5.01
N THR A 207 -7.14 6.93 4.61
CA THR A 207 -6.20 7.74 5.42
C THR A 207 -6.76 9.13 5.74
N GLY A 208 -7.77 9.60 5.02
CA GLY A 208 -8.29 10.97 5.11
C GLY A 208 -7.30 12.03 4.63
N GLN A 209 -6.17 11.62 4.05
CA GLN A 209 -5.12 12.53 3.59
C GLN A 209 -5.43 13.02 2.18
N LYS A 210 -4.93 14.21 1.84
CA LYS A 210 -4.84 14.69 0.47
C LYS A 210 -3.39 14.61 0.01
N VAL A 211 -3.12 13.77 -0.99
CA VAL A 211 -1.75 13.43 -1.43
C VAL A 211 -1.51 13.89 -2.85
N CYS A 212 -0.37 14.55 -3.07
CA CYS A 212 0.15 14.84 -4.40
C CYS A 212 1.34 13.94 -4.72
N PHE A 213 1.54 13.72 -6.01
CA PHE A 213 2.50 12.76 -6.54
C PHE A 213 3.61 13.46 -7.34
N GLU A 214 4.64 12.72 -7.68
CA GLU A 214 5.63 13.09 -8.69
C GLU A 214 5.65 12.00 -9.76
N ARG A 215 5.89 12.39 -11.01
CA ARG A 215 6.17 11.44 -12.09
C ARG A 215 7.66 11.13 -12.07
N LEU A 216 7.99 9.85 -12.11
CA LEU A 216 9.35 9.34 -12.05
C LEU A 216 9.66 8.52 -13.30
N ASP A 217 10.92 8.61 -13.75
CA ASP A 217 11.46 7.74 -14.78
C ASP A 217 11.41 6.27 -14.31
N PRO A 218 10.65 5.39 -14.98
CA PRO A 218 10.49 4.00 -14.58
C PRO A 218 11.80 3.19 -14.66
N ARG A 219 12.78 3.62 -15.45
CA ARG A 219 14.10 2.96 -15.52
C ARG A 219 14.92 3.21 -14.27
N ARG A 220 14.70 4.35 -13.60
CA ARG A 220 15.40 4.76 -12.37
C ARG A 220 14.62 4.40 -11.12
N PHE A 221 13.30 4.52 -11.16
CA PHE A 221 12.37 4.23 -10.07
C PHE A 221 11.29 3.26 -10.53
N PRO A 222 11.63 1.98 -10.76
CA PRO A 222 10.68 1.00 -11.26
C PRO A 222 9.50 0.77 -10.30
N TYR A 223 9.66 1.06 -9.01
CA TYR A 223 8.64 0.83 -8.00
C TYR A 223 8.38 2.06 -7.12
N GLY A 224 8.76 3.24 -7.60
CA GLY A 224 8.66 4.48 -6.82
C GLY A 224 9.90 4.78 -5.99
N ARG A 225 9.78 5.84 -5.20
CA ARG A 225 10.85 6.42 -4.40
C ARG A 225 10.52 6.26 -2.92
N GLY A 226 11.45 5.67 -2.16
CA GLY A 226 11.31 5.53 -0.72
C GLY A 226 11.66 6.82 0.03
N ALA A 227 11.44 6.81 1.34
CA ALA A 227 11.74 7.94 2.23
C ALA A 227 13.23 8.36 2.27
N THR A 228 14.16 7.51 1.82
CA THR A 228 15.59 7.86 1.64
C THR A 228 15.89 8.60 0.34
N GLY A 229 14.88 8.79 -0.52
CA GLY A 229 15.03 9.35 -1.86
C GLY A 229 15.46 8.32 -2.91
N ARG A 230 15.81 7.09 -2.52
CA ARG A 230 16.27 6.00 -3.41
C ARG A 230 15.12 5.13 -3.94
N PRO A 231 15.31 4.41 -5.05
CA PRO A 231 14.32 3.45 -5.54
C PRO A 231 14.13 2.30 -4.55
N ILE A 232 12.88 1.96 -4.26
CA ILE A 232 12.53 0.80 -3.41
C ILE A 232 12.53 -0.49 -4.22
N THR A 233 12.78 -1.61 -3.55
CA THR A 233 12.93 -2.93 -4.19
C THR A 233 11.96 -3.93 -3.57
N PRO A 234 11.11 -4.60 -4.39
CA PRO A 234 10.20 -5.63 -3.91
C PRO A 234 10.92 -6.70 -3.10
N LEU A 235 10.33 -7.07 -1.98
CA LEU A 235 10.83 -8.08 -1.03
C LEU A 235 12.25 -7.78 -0.51
N ARG A 236 12.69 -6.51 -0.58
CA ARG A 236 13.96 -6.06 0.00
C ARG A 236 13.81 -4.78 0.79
N THR A 237 12.83 -3.95 0.45
CA THR A 237 12.50 -2.75 1.21
C THR A 237 11.43 -3.03 2.25
N VAL A 238 11.57 -2.41 3.42
CA VAL A 238 10.48 -2.26 4.40
C VAL A 238 10.24 -0.79 4.69
N ALA A 239 8.97 -0.43 4.95
CA ALA A 239 8.64 0.80 5.64
C ALA A 239 8.67 0.57 7.16
N VAL A 240 9.21 1.56 7.88
CA VAL A 240 9.39 1.52 9.33
C VAL A 240 9.04 2.85 9.98
N ASP A 241 8.81 2.82 11.29
CA ASP A 241 8.89 4.02 12.11
C ASP A 241 10.37 4.37 12.33
N SER A 242 10.82 5.49 11.75
CA SER A 242 12.23 5.88 11.82
C SER A 242 12.72 6.36 13.18
N SER A 243 11.80 6.61 14.12
CA SER A 243 12.18 6.84 15.53
C SER A 243 12.55 5.54 16.26
N VAL A 244 12.12 4.39 15.74
CA VAL A 244 12.38 3.05 16.30
C VAL A 244 13.47 2.33 15.51
N ILE A 245 13.40 2.35 14.17
CA ILE A 245 14.39 1.75 13.27
C ILE A 245 14.88 2.84 12.30
N PRO A 246 16.12 3.34 12.45
CA PRO A 246 16.67 4.33 11.54
C PRO A 246 16.64 3.87 10.08
N LEU A 247 16.38 4.79 9.15
CA LEU A 247 16.47 4.47 7.72
C LEU A 247 17.90 4.07 7.33
N GLY A 248 18.03 3.14 6.40
CA GLY A 248 19.29 2.52 6.00
C GLY A 248 19.73 1.34 6.87
N THR A 249 19.02 1.04 7.96
CA THR A 249 19.29 -0.14 8.79
C THR A 249 18.92 -1.42 8.04
N SER A 250 19.85 -2.37 7.96
CA SER A 250 19.54 -3.72 7.45
C SER A 250 18.86 -4.56 8.52
N LEU A 251 17.90 -5.38 8.12
CA LEU A 251 17.08 -6.18 9.01
C LEU A 251 17.16 -7.64 8.58
N TYR A 252 17.54 -8.52 9.49
CA TYR A 252 17.31 -9.95 9.32
C TYR A 252 16.02 -10.36 10.04
N VAL A 253 15.15 -11.07 9.31
CA VAL A 253 13.84 -11.56 9.76
C VAL A 253 13.76 -13.07 9.46
N PRO A 254 14.08 -13.94 10.45
CA PRO A 254 14.13 -15.38 10.24
C PRO A 254 12.78 -15.99 9.89
N GLU A 255 11.67 -15.40 10.36
CA GLU A 255 10.33 -15.90 10.03
C GLU A 255 10.01 -15.76 8.54
N LEU A 256 10.66 -14.82 7.86
CA LEU A 256 10.50 -14.59 6.41
C LEU A 256 11.64 -15.21 5.60
N ALA A 257 12.66 -15.78 6.26
CA ALA A 257 13.69 -16.56 5.59
C ALA A 257 13.10 -17.89 5.10
N GLY A 258 13.49 -18.31 3.91
CA GLY A 258 13.02 -19.53 3.26
C GLY A 258 11.71 -19.37 2.49
N LEU A 259 11.00 -18.25 2.60
CA LEU A 259 9.76 -18.03 1.85
C LEU A 259 10.03 -18.00 0.34
N PRO A 260 9.14 -18.59 -0.49
CA PRO A 260 9.35 -18.67 -1.93
C PRO A 260 9.27 -17.29 -2.57
N LEU A 261 10.26 -16.97 -3.42
CA LEU A 261 10.26 -15.73 -4.19
C LEU A 261 9.46 -15.88 -5.49
N PRO A 262 8.85 -14.79 -6.00
CA PRO A 262 8.41 -14.72 -7.39
C PRO A 262 9.62 -14.95 -8.32
N GLY A 263 9.47 -15.81 -9.34
CA GLY A 263 10.58 -16.17 -10.24
C GLY A 263 11.47 -17.33 -9.76
N GLY A 264 11.19 -17.90 -8.58
CA GLY A 264 11.92 -19.04 -8.02
C GLY A 264 12.94 -18.66 -6.96
N GLY A 265 13.52 -19.66 -6.30
CA GLY A 265 14.40 -19.46 -5.16
C GLY A 265 13.68 -19.17 -3.84
N ARG A 266 14.44 -18.77 -2.82
CA ARG A 266 13.96 -18.51 -1.47
C ARG A 266 14.49 -17.18 -0.95
N HIS A 267 13.65 -16.47 -0.22
CA HIS A 267 14.00 -15.24 0.47
C HIS A 267 15.02 -15.57 1.59
N ASP A 268 16.05 -14.76 1.75
CA ASP A 268 17.14 -14.96 2.73
C ASP A 268 16.82 -14.35 4.12
N GLY A 269 15.66 -13.72 4.25
CA GLY A 269 15.23 -13.02 5.46
C GLY A 269 15.73 -11.58 5.57
N CYS A 270 16.51 -11.10 4.61
CA CYS A 270 17.14 -9.78 4.66
C CYS A 270 16.32 -8.69 3.97
N PHE A 271 16.17 -7.57 4.70
CA PHE A 271 15.50 -6.36 4.24
C PHE A 271 16.34 -5.12 4.59
N LEU A 272 15.93 -3.98 4.03
CA LEU A 272 16.50 -2.67 4.28
C LEU A 272 15.38 -1.67 4.58
N ALA A 273 15.55 -0.90 5.65
CA ALA A 273 14.64 0.17 6.02
C ALA A 273 14.82 1.38 5.10
N GLU A 274 14.12 1.42 3.96
CA GLU A 274 14.27 2.50 2.97
C GLU A 274 13.03 3.40 2.86
N ASP A 275 11.96 3.07 3.57
CA ASP A 275 10.65 3.70 3.39
C ASP A 275 9.91 4.03 4.71
N ARG A 276 8.82 4.81 4.61
CA ARG A 276 7.97 5.22 5.73
C ARG A 276 6.50 5.19 5.33
N GLY A 277 5.64 4.77 6.25
CA GLY A 277 4.19 4.84 6.09
C GLY A 277 3.53 5.55 7.27
N ILE A 278 2.46 6.30 7.01
CA ILE A 278 1.75 7.04 8.09
C ILE A 278 1.13 6.10 9.14
N LYS A 279 0.78 4.88 8.73
CA LYS A 279 0.24 3.84 9.63
C LYS A 279 1.31 2.88 10.14
N VAL A 280 2.58 3.11 9.78
CA VAL A 280 3.72 2.33 10.25
C VAL A 280 4.31 3.05 11.46
N VAL A 281 3.80 2.70 12.63
CA VAL A 281 4.10 3.39 13.89
C VAL A 281 4.59 2.41 14.95
N GLY A 282 5.63 2.80 15.67
CA GLY A 282 6.24 2.03 16.73
C GLY A 282 6.89 0.75 16.22
N ARG A 283 6.59 -0.37 16.91
CA ARG A 283 7.20 -1.68 16.63
C ARG A 283 6.46 -2.38 15.51
N GLN A 284 6.61 -1.87 14.29
CA GLN A 284 6.04 -2.41 13.07
C GLN A 284 7.04 -2.35 11.92
N ILE A 285 7.02 -3.38 11.08
CA ILE A 285 7.57 -3.33 9.72
C ILE A 285 6.44 -3.56 8.72
N ASP A 286 6.51 -2.85 7.60
CA ASP A 286 5.61 -3.05 6.47
C ASP A 286 6.46 -3.48 5.27
N VAL A 287 6.29 -4.72 4.80
CA VAL A 287 7.15 -5.28 3.76
C VAL A 287 6.61 -4.88 2.40
N PHE A 288 7.47 -4.27 1.58
CA PHE A 288 7.12 -3.92 0.22
C PHE A 288 7.14 -5.16 -0.67
N THR A 289 6.01 -5.54 -1.24
CA THR A 289 5.89 -6.75 -2.08
C THR A 289 5.99 -6.46 -3.57
N GLY A 290 5.77 -5.21 -3.97
CA GLY A 290 5.84 -4.75 -5.36
C GLY A 290 4.70 -5.19 -6.28
N ASP A 291 3.84 -6.12 -5.86
CA ASP A 291 2.73 -6.63 -6.67
C ASP A 291 1.59 -7.15 -5.77
N PRO A 292 0.32 -6.80 -6.04
CA PRO A 292 -0.82 -7.26 -5.23
C PRO A 292 -0.98 -8.78 -5.13
N ALA A 293 -0.65 -9.53 -6.19
CA ALA A 293 -0.67 -10.99 -6.17
C ALA A 293 0.44 -11.56 -5.27
N VAL A 294 1.61 -10.90 -5.23
CA VAL A 294 2.68 -11.25 -4.29
C VAL A 294 2.24 -10.94 -2.85
N THR A 295 1.56 -9.81 -2.59
CA THR A 295 0.93 -9.52 -1.29
C THR A 295 -0.05 -10.60 -0.87
N ALA A 296 -0.94 -11.03 -1.77
CA ALA A 296 -1.92 -12.06 -1.47
C ALA A 296 -1.24 -13.40 -1.13
N ARG A 297 -0.24 -13.80 -1.93
CA ARG A 297 0.53 -15.03 -1.70
C ARG A 297 1.30 -14.98 -0.38
N LEU A 298 1.95 -13.86 -0.09
CA LEU A 298 2.74 -13.72 1.13
C LEU A 298 1.84 -13.71 2.37
N ASN A 299 0.66 -13.07 2.31
CA ASN A 299 -0.33 -13.16 3.38
C ASN A 299 -0.88 -14.58 3.57
N ALA A 300 -0.99 -15.39 2.51
CA ALA A 300 -1.42 -16.78 2.65
C ALA A 300 -0.35 -17.66 3.33
N LEU A 301 0.94 -17.38 3.10
CA LEU A 301 2.06 -18.13 3.68
C LEU A 301 2.43 -17.64 5.08
N PHE A 302 2.48 -16.34 5.28
CA PHE A 302 2.79 -15.68 6.53
C PHE A 302 1.86 -14.47 6.72
N PRO A 303 0.70 -14.67 7.37
CA PRO A 303 -0.29 -13.61 7.52
C PRO A 303 0.25 -12.34 8.19
N SER A 304 -0.36 -11.20 7.85
CA SER A 304 -0.13 -9.94 8.56
C SER A 304 -0.45 -10.08 10.05
N ASN A 305 0.22 -9.29 10.89
CA ASN A 305 0.06 -9.19 12.33
C ASN A 305 0.40 -10.47 13.12
N ARG A 306 1.16 -11.40 12.53
CA ARG A 306 1.69 -12.58 13.24
C ARG A 306 2.81 -12.21 14.20
N GLY A 307 3.53 -11.13 13.90
CA GLY A 307 4.69 -10.70 14.66
C GLY A 307 5.96 -11.38 14.17
N VAL A 308 7.04 -10.61 14.07
CA VAL A 308 8.34 -11.10 13.62
C VAL A 308 9.44 -10.63 14.57
N ARG A 309 10.56 -11.37 14.60
CA ARG A 309 11.76 -10.96 15.31
C ARG A 309 12.69 -10.25 14.34
N LEU A 310 13.36 -9.21 14.82
CA LEU A 310 14.30 -8.43 14.01
C LEU A 310 15.70 -8.48 14.62
N TRP A 311 16.69 -8.73 13.78
CA TRP A 311 18.09 -8.51 14.10
C TRP A 311 18.57 -7.35 13.22
N LEU A 312 18.86 -6.22 13.87
CA LEU A 312 19.30 -5.00 13.19
C LEU A 312 20.78 -5.13 12.85
N ASN A 313 21.17 -4.71 11.64
CA ASN A 313 22.55 -4.72 11.15
C ASN A 313 23.23 -6.09 11.21
N ASP A 314 22.45 -7.16 11.02
CA ASP A 314 22.97 -8.52 11.00
C ASP A 314 23.91 -8.73 9.79
N ALA A 315 25.06 -9.36 10.02
CA ALA A 315 26.09 -9.57 8.99
C ALA A 315 25.58 -10.36 7.78
N ARG A 316 24.57 -11.24 7.96
CA ARG A 316 23.91 -11.97 6.87
C ARG A 316 23.28 -11.03 5.85
N CYS A 317 22.92 -9.83 6.26
CA CYS A 317 22.27 -8.82 5.42
C CYS A 317 23.23 -7.79 4.84
N SER A 318 24.54 -8.05 4.85
CA SER A 318 25.52 -7.22 4.13
C SER A 318 25.21 -7.10 2.63
N GLY A 319 24.73 -8.17 2.00
CA GLY A 319 24.36 -8.19 0.58
C GLY A 319 23.28 -7.18 0.20
N VAL A 320 22.24 -6.99 1.02
CA VAL A 320 21.17 -6.02 0.71
C VAL A 320 21.65 -4.58 0.83
N VAL A 321 22.60 -4.31 1.74
CA VAL A 321 23.24 -2.99 1.88
C VAL A 321 24.10 -2.67 0.66
N LEU A 322 24.92 -3.63 0.21
CA LEU A 322 25.76 -3.47 -0.98
C LEU A 322 24.90 -3.26 -2.25
N ALA A 323 23.84 -4.05 -2.41
CA ALA A 323 22.89 -3.89 -3.51
C ALA A 323 22.18 -2.52 -3.46
N ALA A 324 21.89 -1.99 -2.27
CA ALA A 324 21.35 -0.64 -2.11
C ALA A 324 22.33 0.46 -2.49
N ALA A 325 23.59 0.34 -2.08
CA ALA A 325 24.63 1.29 -2.44
C ALA A 325 24.87 1.33 -3.96
N ALA A 326 24.81 0.18 -4.63
CA ALA A 326 25.00 0.07 -6.08
C ALA A 326 23.89 0.73 -6.92
N ARG A 327 22.69 0.93 -6.35
CA ARG A 327 21.57 1.63 -7.03
C ARG A 327 21.83 3.14 -7.23
N GLY A 328 22.88 3.69 -6.61
CA GLY A 328 23.26 5.10 -6.71
C GLY A 328 22.33 6.05 -5.92
N PRO A 329 22.78 7.27 -5.60
CA PRO A 329 21.90 8.29 -5.05
C PRO A 329 20.88 8.73 -6.09
N ALA A 330 19.67 9.10 -5.65
CA ALA A 330 18.80 9.87 -6.52
C ALA A 330 19.49 11.18 -6.87
N ALA A 331 19.66 11.46 -8.16
CA ALA A 331 20.04 12.79 -8.62
C ALA A 331 19.09 13.81 -7.98
N PRO A 332 19.60 14.97 -7.52
CA PRO A 332 18.74 16.04 -7.01
C PRO A 332 17.67 16.33 -8.07
N ALA A 333 16.41 16.50 -7.63
CA ALA A 333 15.34 16.93 -8.51
C ALA A 333 15.82 18.20 -9.21
N GLY A 334 16.09 18.11 -10.50
CA GLY A 334 16.73 19.17 -11.27
C GLY A 334 15.89 20.43 -11.17
N GLY A 335 16.48 21.50 -10.65
CA GLY A 335 15.98 22.84 -10.88
C GLY A 335 15.86 23.06 -12.39
N LEU A 336 14.77 23.72 -12.79
CA LEU A 336 14.52 24.17 -14.15
C LEU A 336 15.81 24.77 -14.74
N PRO A 337 16.17 24.46 -15.99
CA PRO A 337 17.30 25.11 -16.64
C PRO A 337 17.03 26.61 -16.70
N GLY A 338 17.79 27.37 -15.90
CA GLY A 338 17.76 28.82 -15.89
C GLY A 338 18.07 29.34 -17.29
N GLU A 339 17.21 30.26 -17.75
CA GLU A 339 17.40 31.07 -18.93
C GLU A 339 18.84 31.62 -18.97
N THR A 340 19.51 31.37 -20.09
CA THR A 340 20.79 32.01 -20.41
C THR A 340 20.50 33.49 -20.67
N PRO A 341 21.07 34.45 -19.93
CA PRO A 341 20.87 35.86 -20.24
C PRO A 341 21.56 36.16 -21.57
N ALA A 342 20.79 36.70 -22.50
CA ALA A 342 21.26 37.19 -23.78
C ALA A 342 22.40 38.19 -23.56
N ARG A 343 23.58 37.88 -24.09
CA ARG A 343 24.70 38.82 -24.18
C ARG A 343 24.28 39.96 -25.12
N GLY A 344 24.23 41.17 -24.57
CA GLY A 344 24.06 42.39 -25.34
C GLY A 344 25.17 42.55 -26.37
N ALA A 345 24.76 42.87 -27.60
CA ALA A 345 25.64 43.37 -28.64
C ALA A 345 25.75 44.90 -28.49
N GLY A 346 26.98 45.38 -28.33
CA GLY A 346 27.44 46.74 -28.60
C GLY A 346 28.88 46.59 -29.11
N PRO A 347 29.30 47.34 -30.13
CA PRO A 347 29.48 48.79 -30.03
C PRO A 347 28.54 49.63 -30.89
#